data_AF-D7C4S3-F1
#
_entry.id   AF-D7C4S3-F1
#
_cell.length_a   1.000
_cell.length_b   1.000
_cell.length_c   1.000
_cell.angle_alpha   90.00
_cell.angle_beta   90.00
_cell.angle_gamma   90.00
#
_symmetry.space_group_name_H-M   'P 1'
#
loop_
_entity.id
_entity.type
_entity.pdbx_description
1 polymer ?
#
loop_
_entity_poly.entity_id
_entity_poly.type
_entity_poly.pdbx_seq_one_letter_code
_entity_poly.pdbx_strand_id
1 'polypeptide(L)' 'MLRGHTRSVDAVAFSPDGRTPATAGDDGTVRLWNTDPRRTATQLCTALSRDLTREEWRQLIPEKSYRRTCDMG' A
#
# COMPACT_ATOMS: atom_id res chain seq x y z
N MET A 1 -3.78 7.24 -15.35
CA MET A 1 -4.38 5.98 -14.85
C MET A 1 -3.81 5.72 -13.46
N LEU A 2 -4.62 5.83 -12.40
CA LEU A 2 -4.24 5.29 -11.09
C LEU A 2 -4.29 3.76 -11.26
N ARG A 3 -3.15 3.06 -11.12
CA ARG A 3 -3.07 1.60 -11.39
C ARG A 3 -4.09 0.85 -10.52
N GLY A 4 -5.25 0.54 -11.08
CA GLY A 4 -6.41 0.03 -10.36
C GLY A 4 -7.71 0.41 -11.05
N HIS A 5 -7.96 1.71 -11.26
CA HIS A 5 -9.13 2.13 -12.02
C HIS A 5 -8.87 2.00 -13.52
N THR A 6 -9.87 1.48 -14.24
CA THR A 6 -9.82 1.31 -15.70
C THR A 6 -10.32 2.56 -16.43
N ARG A 7 -10.96 3.49 -15.72
CA ARG A 7 -11.46 4.79 -16.20
C ARG A 7 -11.08 5.91 -15.21
N SER A 8 -11.61 7.12 -15.42
CA SER A 8 -11.35 8.28 -14.57
C SER A 8 -11.72 8.02 -13.11
N VAL A 9 -11.02 8.70 -12.20
CA VAL A 9 -11.37 8.73 -10.78
C VAL A 9 -12.10 10.04 -10.53
N ASP A 10 -13.32 9.95 -10.01
CA ASP A 10 -14.20 11.11 -9.86
C ASP A 10 -14.24 11.61 -8.41
N ALA A 11 -13.90 10.75 -7.45
CA ALA A 11 -13.89 11.09 -6.04
C ALA A 11 -12.82 10.36 -5.25
N VAL A 12 -12.35 11.02 -4.18
CA VAL A 12 -11.47 10.46 -3.15
C VAL A 12 -12.00 10.85 -1.77
N ALA A 13 -11.95 9.92 -0.82
CA ALA A 13 -12.28 10.16 0.58
C ALA A 13 -11.24 9.47 1.47
N PHE A 14 -11.02 10.00 2.67
CA PHE A 14 -10.16 9.37 3.68
C PHE A 14 -11.03 8.82 4.82
N SER A 15 -10.59 7.72 5.42
CA SER A 15 -11.11 7.27 6.71
C SER A 15 -10.94 8.37 7.78
N PRO A 16 -11.76 8.38 8.85
CA PRO A 16 -11.67 9.40 9.90
C PRO A 16 -10.29 9.51 10.57
N ASP A 17 -9.53 8.41 10.60
CA ASP A 17 -8.15 8.36 11.11
C ASP A 17 -7.09 8.85 10.09
N GLY A 18 -7.51 9.22 8.87
CA GLY A 18 -6.66 9.71 7.79
C GLY A 18 -5.79 8.64 7.11
N ARG A 19 -5.91 7.36 7.48
CA ARG A 19 -4.94 6.33 7.07
C ARG A 19 -5.37 5.49 5.88
N THR A 20 -6.62 5.55 5.47
CA THR A 20 -7.15 4.68 4.41
C THR A 20 -7.90 5.52 3.39
N PRO A 21 -7.31 5.77 2.20
CA PRO A 21 -8.04 6.38 1.09
C PRO A 21 -9.02 5.40 0.47
N ALA A 22 -10.19 5.90 0.09
CA ALA A 22 -11.10 5.25 -0.84
C ALA A 22 -11.22 6.11 -2.10
N THR A 23 -11.18 5.48 -3.27
CA THR A 23 -11.40 6.15 -4.56
C THR A 23 -12.61 5.55 -5.26
N ALA A 24 -13.46 6.41 -5.82
CA ALA A 24 -14.56 6.00 -6.70
C ALA A 24 -14.24 6.44 -8.12
N GLY A 25 -14.45 5.55 -9.07
CA GLY A 25 -14.17 5.82 -10.46
C GLY A 25 -15.36 5.57 -11.36
N ASP A 26 -15.26 6.21 -12.51
CA ASP A 26 -16.17 6.10 -13.62
C ASP A 26 -16.45 4.63 -13.93
N ASP A 27 -15.43 3.75 -13.78
CA ASP A 27 -15.48 2.30 -13.92
C ASP A 27 -16.53 1.56 -13.07
N GLY A 28 -17.29 2.28 -12.27
CA GLY A 28 -18.37 1.75 -11.45
C GLY A 28 -17.85 1.04 -10.20
N THR A 29 -16.56 1.19 -9.89
CA THR A 29 -15.94 0.55 -8.74
C THR A 29 -15.51 1.57 -7.70
N VAL A 30 -15.54 1.12 -6.44
CA VAL A 30 -14.87 1.80 -5.32
C VAL A 30 -13.69 0.94 -4.90
N ARG A 31 -12.53 1.56 -4.71
CA ARG A 31 -11.29 0.88 -4.31
C ARG A 31 -10.81 1.44 -2.98
N LEU A 32 -10.51 0.54 -2.05
CA LEU A 32 -9.88 0.88 -0.77
C LEU A 32 -8.38 0.69 -0.89
N TRP A 33 -7.63 1.71 -0.52
CA TRP A 33 -6.17 1.70 -0.57
C TRP A 33 -5.63 1.54 0.84
N ASN A 34 -4.70 0.61 1.00
CA ASN A 34 -3.92 0.53 2.23
C ASN A 34 -2.63 1.32 2.04
N THR A 35 -2.45 2.39 2.81
CA THR A 35 -1.22 3.20 2.80
C THR A 35 -0.34 2.95 4.02
N ASP A 36 -0.69 2.03 4.93
CA ASP A 36 0.17 1.65 6.05
C ASP A 36 1.42 0.95 5.51
N PRO A 37 2.60 1.61 5.56
CA PRO A 37 3.81 1.07 4.97
C PRO A 37 4.25 -0.25 5.63
N ARG A 38 3.95 -0.44 6.93
CA ARG A 38 4.29 -1.68 7.63
C ARG A 38 3.45 -2.84 7.12
N ARG A 39 2.14 -2.62 6.96
CA ARG A 39 1.22 -3.63 6.42
C ARG A 39 1.57 -3.97 4.98
N THR A 40 1.94 -2.97 4.18
CA THR A 40 2.42 -3.17 2.80
C THR A 40 3.70 -4.00 2.77
N ALA A 41 4.67 -3.75 3.65
CA ALA A 41 5.89 -4.56 3.74
C ALA A 41 5.60 -6.03 4.08
N THR A 42 4.65 -6.30 5.01
CA THR A 42 4.21 -7.68 5.32
C THR A 42 3.53 -8.35 4.12
N GLN A 43 2.73 -7.63 3.35
CA GLN A 43 2.10 -8.15 2.13
C GLN A 43 3.15 -8.48 1.06
N LEU A 44 4.15 -7.61 0.87
CA LEU A 44 5.27 -7.86 -0.04
C LEU A 44 6.09 -9.07 0.40
N CYS A 45 6.33 -9.21 1.71
CA CYS A 45 6.94 -10.42 2.26
C CYS A 45 6.15 -11.68 1.86
N THR A 46 4.83 -11.67 2.04
CA THR A 46 3.97 -12.83 1.70
C THR A 46 4.00 -13.13 0.21
N ALA A 47 3.89 -12.11 -0.65
CA ALA A 47 3.82 -12.27 -2.09
C ALA A 47 5.15 -12.68 -2.74
N LEU A 48 6.27 -12.19 -2.18
CA LEU A 48 7.61 -12.44 -2.72
C LEU A 48 8.35 -13.58 -1.98
N SER A 49 7.78 -14.05 -0.87
CA SER A 49 8.41 -15.00 0.06
C SER A 49 9.83 -14.58 0.49
N ARG A 50 10.06 -13.26 0.60
CA ARG A 50 11.33 -12.68 1.01
C ARG A 50 11.15 -11.33 1.69
N ASP A 51 12.12 -10.96 2.51
CA ASP A 51 12.17 -9.62 3.07
C ASP A 51 12.55 -8.56 2.04
N LEU A 52 12.10 -7.34 2.29
CA LEU A 52 12.66 -6.15 1.65
C LEU A 52 14.10 -5.97 2.12
N THR A 53 14.99 -5.73 1.16
CA THR A 53 16.35 -5.29 1.45
C THR A 53 16.33 -3.94 2.15
N ARG A 54 17.43 -3.58 2.80
CA ARG A 54 17.57 -2.25 3.44
C ARG A 54 17.45 -1.10 2.43
N GLU A 55 17.84 -1.34 1.18
CA GLU A 55 17.71 -0.34 0.12
C GLU A 55 16.26 -0.17 -0.33
N GLU A 56 15.57 -1.26 -0.64
CA GLU A 56 14.15 -1.23 -0.99
C GLU A 56 13.31 -0.59 0.13
N TRP A 57 13.64 -0.88 1.39
CA TRP A 57 12.98 -0.26 2.54
C TRP A 57 13.19 1.25 2.59
N ARG A 58 14.42 1.74 2.34
CA ARG A 58 14.69 3.19 2.32
C ARG A 58 13.93 3.89 1.20
N GLN A 59 13.73 3.22 0.06
CA GLN A 59 13.01 3.79 -1.07
C GLN A 59 11.48 3.78 -0.86
N LEU A 60 10.94 2.70 -0.30
CA LEU A 60 9.49 2.53 -0.15
C LEU A 60 8.94 3.05 1.18
N ILE A 61 9.78 3.07 2.23
CA ILE A 61 9.39 3.43 3.61
C ILE A 61 10.47 4.30 4.28
N PRO A 62 10.80 5.49 3.72
CA PRO A 62 11.92 6.31 4.19
C PRO A 62 11.75 6.81 5.64
N GLU A 63 10.52 7.05 6.08
CA GLU A 63 10.24 7.62 7.41
C GLU A 63 10.26 6.60 8.55
N LYS A 64 10.38 5.29 8.25
CA LYS A 64 10.36 4.24 9.28
C LYS A 64 11.70 3.54 9.34
N SER A 65 12.15 3.25 10.56
CA SER A 65 13.32 2.40 10.79
C SER A 65 13.14 1.04 10.13
N TYR A 66 14.21 0.57 9.47
CA TYR A 66 14.27 -0.76 8.86
C TYR A 66 13.91 -1.85 9.87
N ARG A 67 13.07 -2.79 9.46
CA ARG A 67 12.74 -3.99 10.22
C ARG A 67 12.48 -5.14 9.24
N ARG A 68 12.96 -6.33 9.58
CA ARG A 68 12.58 -7.57 8.89
C ARG A 68 11.12 -7.91 9.17
N THR A 69 10.39 -8.23 8.12
CA THR A 69 8.94 -8.46 8.12
C THR A 69 8.56 -9.89 7.85
N CYS A 70 9.43 -10.66 7.18
CA CYS A 70 9.33 -12.10 7.07
C CYS A 70 9.94 -12.74 8.31
N ASP A 71 9.08 -13.14 9.24
CA ASP A 71 9.45 -14.16 10.22
C ASP A 71 9.16 -15.52 9.59
N MET A 72 10.11 -15.98 8.77
CA MET A 72 10.11 -17.37 8.31
C MET A 72 10.85 -18.15 9.38
N GLY A 73 10.09 -18.76 10.30
CA GLY A 73 10.62 -19.69 11.30
C GLY A 73 11.31 -20.88 10.66
#